data_AF-M3H179-F1
#
_entry.id   AF-M3H179-F1
#
_cell.length_a   1.000
_cell.length_b   1.000
_cell.length_c   1.000
_cell.angle_alpha   90.00
_cell.angle_beta   90.00
_cell.angle_gamma   90.00
#
_symmetry.space_group_name_H-M   'P 1'
#
loop_
_entity.id
_entity.type
_entity.pdbx_description
1 polymer ?
#
loop_
_entity_poly.entity_id
_entity_poly.type
_entity_poly.pdbx_seq_one_letter_code
_entity_poly.pdbx_strand_id
1 'polypeptide(L)'
;GSQGKGGGGRDINGYYVTGMDVQDKFIYLLSKQYSSILKLDPRSRKIVEVYRFEGVSDTHTLAIKEGKFYVVSRESGANKIFIFEK
;
A
#
# COMPACT_ATOMS: atom_id res chain seq x y z
N GLY A 1 13.25 -11.83 32.48
CA GLY A 1 13.55 -11.04 31.27
C GLY A 1 13.51 -11.94 30.07
N SER A 2 12.84 -11.52 29.00
CA SER A 2 13.10 -12.05 27.66
C SER A 2 13.16 -10.85 26.73
N GLN A 3 14.38 -10.54 26.29
CA GLN A 3 14.65 -9.54 25.27
C GLN A 3 14.38 -10.17 23.91
N GLY A 4 13.54 -9.53 23.10
CA GLY A 4 13.54 -9.69 21.64
C GLY A 4 14.03 -8.40 20.99
N LYS A 5 15.36 -8.24 20.84
CA LYS A 5 15.98 -7.37 19.82
C LYS A 5 15.79 -8.09 18.48
N GLY A 6 15.55 -7.53 17.30
CA GLY A 6 15.61 -6.18 16.75
C GLY A 6 15.81 -6.36 15.24
N GLY A 7 15.12 -5.58 14.40
CA GLY A 7 15.23 -5.68 12.94
C GLY A 7 14.24 -4.77 12.23
N GLY A 8 14.55 -3.47 12.19
CA GLY A 8 13.69 -2.40 11.70
C GLY A 8 13.30 -2.50 10.22
N GLY A 9 12.20 -3.20 9.97
CA GLY A 9 11.32 -3.00 8.83
C GLY A 9 9.91 -2.98 9.40
N ARG A 10 9.10 -1.97 9.08
CA ARG A 10 7.72 -1.94 9.56
C ARG A 10 7.02 -3.23 9.11
N ASP A 11 6.55 -4.01 10.08
CA ASP A 11 5.75 -5.19 9.84
C ASP A 11 4.41 -4.75 9.23
N ILE A 12 3.83 -5.59 8.36
CA ILE A 12 2.53 -5.34 7.71
C ILE A 12 1.42 -5.09 8.74
N ASN A 13 1.57 -5.68 9.93
CA ASN A 13 0.64 -5.54 11.06
C ASN A 13 0.43 -4.09 11.51
N GLY A 14 1.33 -3.17 11.17
CA GLY A 14 1.18 -1.74 11.46
C GLY A 14 0.31 -0.96 10.47
N TYR A 15 -0.21 -1.60 9.42
CA TYR A 15 -0.90 -0.91 8.33
C TYR A 15 -2.37 -1.30 8.22
N TYR A 16 -3.25 -0.30 8.07
CA TYR A 16 -4.64 -0.51 7.70
C TYR A 16 -4.77 -0.67 6.18
N VAL A 17 -4.70 -1.93 5.73
CA VAL A 17 -4.75 -2.30 4.30
C VAL A 17 -6.19 -2.34 3.81
N THR A 18 -6.50 -1.61 2.74
CA THR A 18 -7.84 -1.54 2.14
C THR A 18 -7.92 -2.09 0.72
N GLY A 19 -6.78 -2.30 0.08
CA GLY A 19 -6.70 -2.86 -1.27
C GLY A 19 -5.37 -3.56 -1.50
N MET A 20 -5.36 -4.46 -2.47
CA MET A 20 -4.17 -5.21 -2.85
C MET A 20 -4.18 -5.48 -4.35
N ASP A 21 -3.00 -5.49 -4.95
CA ASP A 21 -2.79 -6.04 -6.29
C ASP A 21 -1.44 -6.78 -6.35
N VAL A 22 -1.29 -7.69 -7.32
CA VAL A 22 -0.08 -8.48 -7.52
C VAL A 22 0.50 -8.16 -8.90
N GLN A 23 1.77 -7.76 -8.92
CA GLN A 23 2.50 -7.56 -10.17
C GLN A 23 3.86 -8.25 -10.05
N ASP A 24 4.18 -9.07 -11.06
CA ASP A 24 5.36 -9.92 -11.10
C ASP A 24 5.46 -10.82 -9.86
N LYS A 25 6.50 -10.61 -9.04
CA LYS A 25 6.80 -11.38 -7.82
C LYS A 25 6.45 -10.62 -6.54
N PHE A 26 5.84 -9.45 -6.64
CA PHE A 26 5.58 -8.57 -5.51
C PHE A 26 4.08 -8.39 -5.27
N ILE A 27 3.74 -8.25 -4.00
CA ILE A 27 2.39 -7.87 -3.55
C ILE A 27 2.42 -6.37 -3.26
N TYR A 28 1.42 -5.64 -3.75
CA TYR A 28 1.25 -4.23 -3.49
C TYR A 28 0.04 -4.03 -2.58
N LEU A 29 0.22 -3.32 -1.48
CA LEU A 29 -0.80 -3.14 -0.44
C LEU A 29 -1.13 -1.66 -0.29
N LEU A 30 -2.39 -1.29 -0.49
CA LEU A 30 -2.88 0.06 -0.27
C LEU A 30 -3.16 0.29 1.22
N SER A 31 -2.41 1.19 1.83
CA SER A 31 -2.58 1.59 3.22
C SER A 31 -3.32 2.92 3.30
N LYS A 32 -4.60 2.89 3.72
CA LYS A 32 -5.46 4.08 3.83
C LYS A 32 -4.96 5.07 4.89
N GLN A 33 -4.46 4.60 6.03
CA GLN A 33 -4.00 5.48 7.12
C GLN A 33 -2.79 6.34 6.74
N TYR A 34 -1.91 5.81 5.89
CA TYR A 34 -0.63 6.42 5.55
C TYR A 34 -0.57 6.95 4.13
N SER A 35 -1.69 6.97 3.40
CA SER A 35 -1.78 7.35 1.99
C SER A 35 -0.60 6.82 1.18
N SER A 36 -0.42 5.49 1.25
CA SER A 36 0.73 4.82 0.63
C SER A 36 0.38 3.46 0.05
N ILE A 37 1.18 3.03 -0.92
CA ILE A 37 1.21 1.68 -1.45
C ILE A 37 2.54 1.04 -1.02
N LEU A 38 2.44 -0.12 -0.37
CA LEU A 38 3.58 -0.88 0.15
C LEU A 38 3.89 -1.99 -0.84
N LYS A 39 5.12 -2.05 -1.35
CA LYS A 39 5.61 -3.17 -2.14
C LYS A 39 6.22 -4.19 -1.20
N LEU A 40 5.65 -5.39 -1.17
CA LEU A 40 6.03 -6.49 -0.29
C LEU A 40 6.61 -7.64 -1.11
N ASP A 41 7.79 -8.13 -0.71
CA ASP A 41 8.31 -9.42 -1.20
C ASP A 41 7.65 -10.54 -0.37
N PRO A 42 6.77 -11.38 -0.96
CA PRO A 42 6.04 -12.41 -0.23
C PRO A 42 6.93 -13.53 0.31
N ARG A 43 8.14 -13.72 -0.25
CA ARG A 43 9.08 -14.77 0.21
C ARG A 43 9.76 -14.37 1.51
N SER A 44 10.19 -13.11 1.61
CA SER A 44 10.82 -12.58 2.82
C SER A 44 9.84 -11.98 3.82
N ARG A 45 8.59 -11.74 3.39
CA ARG A 45 7.55 -11.01 4.14
C ARG A 45 8.00 -9.61 4.58
N LYS A 46 8.82 -8.96 3.77
CA LYS A 46 9.32 -7.60 4.04
C LYS A 46 8.75 -6.62 3.05
N ILE A 47 8.45 -5.42 3.55
CA ILE A 47 8.24 -4.24 2.72
C ILE A 47 9.59 -3.85 2.13
N VAL A 48 9.69 -3.87 0.80
CA VAL A 48 10.90 -3.53 0.05
C VAL A 48 10.86 -2.12 -0.52
N GLU A 49 9.68 -1.52 -0.63
CA GLU A 49 9.48 -0.18 -1.19
C GLU A 49 8.15 0.42 -0.70
N VAL A 50 8.07 1.74 -0.61
CA VAL A 50 6.87 2.48 -0.18
C VAL A 50 6.64 3.67 -1.09
N TYR A 51 5.52 3.67 -1.80
CA TYR A 51 5.06 4.77 -2.63
C TYR A 51 4.08 5.61 -1.81
N ARG A 52 4.32 6.91 -1.67
CA ARG A 52 3.43 7.82 -0.94
C ARG A 52 2.70 8.72 -1.91
N PHE A 53 1.46 9.04 -1.60
CA PHE A 53 0.64 9.99 -2.33
C PHE A 53 -0.06 10.94 -1.36
N GLU A 54 -0.38 12.13 -1.84
CA GLU A 54 -1.02 13.18 -1.06
C GLU A 54 -2.34 13.60 -1.73
N GLY A 55 -3.17 14.33 -1.00
CA GLY A 55 -4.43 14.89 -1.54
C GLY A 55 -5.55 13.88 -1.77
N VAL A 56 -5.39 12.63 -1.33
CA VAL A 56 -6.41 11.58 -1.41
C VAL A 56 -6.73 11.01 -0.04
N SER A 57 -8.02 10.89 0.26
CA SER A 57 -8.54 10.31 1.51
C SER A 57 -9.48 9.16 1.19
N ASP A 58 -9.86 8.37 2.19
CA ASP A 58 -10.83 7.27 2.06
C ASP A 58 -10.60 6.31 0.88
N THR A 59 -9.34 5.88 0.71
CA THR A 59 -8.95 4.96 -0.36
C THR A 59 -9.32 3.51 -0.03
N HIS A 60 -9.88 2.78 -0.99
CA HIS A 60 -10.42 1.45 -0.75
C HIS A 60 -10.16 0.42 -1.87
N THR A 61 -9.46 0.81 -2.93
CA THR A 61 -9.13 -0.13 -4.03
C THR A 61 -7.84 0.29 -4.71
N LEU A 62 -7.06 -0.70 -5.15
CA LEU A 62 -5.82 -0.56 -5.88
C LEU A 62 -5.87 -1.44 -7.12
N ALA A 63 -5.42 -0.92 -8.25
CA ALA A 63 -5.06 -1.70 -9.43
C ALA A 63 -3.73 -1.20 -10.01
N ILE A 64 -2.97 -2.09 -10.65
CA ILE A 64 -1.69 -1.78 -11.26
C ILE A 64 -1.73 -2.15 -12.74
N LYS A 65 -1.50 -1.17 -13.59
CA LYS A 65 -1.44 -1.38 -15.04
C LYS A 65 -0.45 -0.42 -15.66
N GLU A 66 0.35 -0.90 -16.62
CA GLU A 66 1.26 -0.07 -17.42
C GLU A 66 2.19 0.83 -16.57
N GLY A 67 2.68 0.30 -15.45
CA GLY A 67 3.58 1.02 -14.55
C GLY A 67 2.93 2.10 -13.68
N LYS A 68 1.59 2.16 -13.64
CA LYS A 68 0.84 3.14 -12.84
C LYS A 68 -0.01 2.49 -11.77
N PHE A 69 -0.25 3.23 -10.70
CA PHE A 69 -1.20 2.90 -9.65
C PHE A 69 -2.53 3.60 -9.89
N TYR A 70 -3.61 2.82 -9.92
CA TYR A 70 -4.98 3.31 -9.98
C TYR A 70 -5.60 3.10 -8.61
N VAL A 71 -5.96 4.20 -7.95
CA VAL A 71 -6.53 4.20 -6.60
C VAL A 71 -7.93 4.77 -6.65
N VAL A 72 -8.90 4.05 -6.07
CA VAL A 72 -10.25 4.57 -5.90
C VAL A 72 -10.42 5.12 -4.49
N SER A 73 -10.96 6.33 -4.40
CA SER A 73 -11.46 6.93 -3.15
C SER A 73 -12.96 7.17 -3.21
N ARG A 74 -13.58 7.28 -2.03
CA ARG A 74 -14.94 7.80 -1.89
C ARG A 74 -14.93 9.14 -1.17
N GLU A 75 -15.20 10.21 -1.91
CA GLU A 75 -15.16 11.58 -1.39
C GLU A 75 -16.51 12.26 -1.61
N SER A 76 -17.07 12.84 -0.55
CA SER A 76 -18.37 13.52 -0.59
C SER A 76 -19.49 12.68 -1.22
N GLY A 77 -19.46 11.37 -0.99
CA GLY A 77 -20.47 10.43 -1.50
C GLY A 77 -20.23 9.90 -2.92
N ALA A 78 -19.20 10.36 -3.63
CA ALA A 78 -18.85 9.94 -4.98
C ALA A 78 -17.53 9.15 -5.03
N ASN A 79 -17.46 8.18 -5.94
CA ASN A 79 -16.20 7.47 -6.22
C ASN A 79 -15.33 8.32 -7.16
N LYS A 80 -14.06 8.48 -6.83
CA LYS A 80 -13.05 9.16 -7.66
C LYS A 80 -11.89 8.20 -7.94
N ILE A 81 -11.29 8.33 -9.12
CA ILE A 81 -10.11 7.56 -9.52
C ILE A 81 -8.92 8.50 -9.57
N PHE A 82 -7.85 8.12 -8.88
CA PHE A 82 -6.55 8.79 -8.90
C PHE A 82 -5.53 7.89 -9.57
N ILE A 83 -4.62 8.50 -10.33
CA ILE A 83 -3.56 7.81 -11.05
C ILE A 83 -2.23 8.35 -10.55
N PHE A 84 -1.36 7.46 -10.08
CA PHE A 84 -0.02 7.79 -9.64
C PHE A 84 1.02 7.03 -10.46
N GLU A 85 2.13 7.69 -10.75
CA GLU A 85 3.31 7.00 -11.26
C GLU A 85 3.91 6.11 -10.16
N LYS A 86 4.50 5.00 -10.59
CA LYS A 86 5.18 4.05 -9.71
C LYS A 86 6.61 4.48 -9.44
#